data_AF-A0A1H4PCM0-F1
#
_entry.id   AF-A0A1H4PCM0-F1
#
_cell.length_a   1.000
_cell.length_b   1.000
_cell.length_c   1.000
_cell.angle_alpha   90.00
_cell.angle_beta   90.00
_cell.angle_gamma   90.00
#
_symmetry.space_group_name_H-M   'P 1'
#
loop_
_entity.id
_entity.type
_entity.pdbx_description
1 polymer ?
#
loop_
_entity_poly.entity_id
_entity_poly.type
_entity_poly.pdbx_seq_one_letter_code
_entity_poly.pdbx_strand_id
1 'polypeptide(L)'
;MDSRALLPRDAAVQLIDADGATVADEQFALPDQAALLRAYRGLVQARRINDQASALVRQGRLAVYPSSHGQEACQIGAALALADGDWLFPTYRDSVAVIARGVSPAEALVLLKGDWHSGYDVRAHQVAPQATPLATQLLHAVGFAYAAKQRGEQTVVLALCGDGATSEGDFHEAMNFAAVFHVPVVFFVQNNEFAISVPLSRQTAAPSLAHKAIGYGMPGQRVDGNDVAAVLAVLGGAIENARSGGGPTLVEAHTYRMQAHTNADDDTRYRERAEVQAWVARDPLTRLRAHLTQAGVLTAELESHYAAEAEVTATAMRDALNTDSDLDPEDLFRFVHQTRTPQLEEQWQMLRSEIERTHESAGGAR
;
A
#
# COMPACT_ATOMS: atom_id res chain seq x y z
N MET A 1 -2.25 -33.31 4.05
CA MET A 1 -2.61 -32.05 4.73
C MET A 1 -4.13 -32.00 4.77
N ASP A 2 -4.75 -31.71 5.92
CA ASP A 2 -6.21 -31.51 5.97
C ASP A 2 -6.53 -30.22 5.20
N SER A 3 -7.27 -30.33 4.10
CA SER A 3 -7.62 -29.17 3.26
C SER A 3 -8.45 -28.14 4.02
N ARG A 4 -9.12 -28.53 5.12
CA ARG A 4 -9.86 -27.60 5.99
C ARG A 4 -8.94 -26.62 6.70
N ALA A 5 -7.69 -26.99 6.97
CA ALA A 5 -6.71 -26.10 7.58
C ALA A 5 -6.24 -24.98 6.63
N LEU A 6 -6.53 -25.08 5.33
CA LEU A 6 -6.22 -24.04 4.34
C LEU A 6 -7.38 -23.05 4.13
N LEU A 7 -8.58 -23.39 4.60
CA LEU A 7 -9.75 -22.51 4.49
C LEU A 7 -9.58 -21.33 5.44
N PRO A 8 -9.95 -20.11 5.00
CA PRO A 8 -10.06 -18.99 5.91
C PRO A 8 -11.19 -19.22 6.92
N ARG A 9 -11.09 -18.52 8.05
CA ARG A 9 -12.16 -18.49 9.05
C ARG A 9 -13.42 -17.80 8.52
N ASP A 10 -14.58 -18.24 9.03
CA ASP A 10 -15.89 -17.65 8.71
C ASP A 10 -16.01 -16.19 9.20
N ALA A 11 -15.35 -15.86 10.31
CA ALA A 11 -15.22 -14.50 10.81
C ALA A 11 -13.79 -13.98 10.59
N ALA A 12 -13.69 -12.70 10.24
CA ALA A 12 -12.39 -12.03 10.15
C ALA A 12 -11.78 -11.91 11.56
N VAL A 13 -10.47 -12.13 11.66
CA VAL A 13 -9.74 -11.97 12.94
C VAL A 13 -9.87 -10.52 13.39
N GLN A 14 -10.26 -10.34 14.65
CA GLN A 14 -10.40 -9.06 15.33
C GLN A 14 -9.91 -9.24 16.77
N LEU A 15 -9.04 -8.33 17.20
CA LEU A 15 -8.42 -8.29 18.53
C LEU A 15 -8.83 -7.01 19.30
N ILE A 16 -9.27 -5.97 18.58
CA ILE A 16 -9.84 -4.74 19.10
C ILE A 16 -11.13 -4.44 18.33
N ASP A 17 -12.26 -4.36 19.03
CA ASP A 17 -13.55 -4.03 18.43
C ASP A 17 -13.68 -2.53 18.11
N ALA A 18 -14.82 -2.12 17.54
CA ALA A 18 -15.05 -0.73 17.16
C ALA A 18 -15.06 0.26 18.34
N ASP A 19 -15.34 -0.19 19.56
CA ASP A 19 -15.38 0.63 20.78
C ASP A 19 -14.01 0.66 21.51
N GLY A 20 -13.02 -0.05 20.96
CA GLY A 20 -11.67 -0.13 21.52
C GLY A 20 -11.49 -1.23 22.56
N ALA A 21 -12.48 -2.09 22.78
CA ALA A 21 -12.38 -3.19 23.72
C ALA A 21 -11.63 -4.37 23.11
N THR A 22 -10.90 -5.11 23.94
CA THR A 22 -10.15 -6.30 23.50
C THR A 22 -11.09 -7.46 23.21
N VAL A 23 -10.86 -8.10 22.07
CA VAL A 23 -11.52 -9.34 21.66
C VAL A 23 -10.50 -10.48 21.76
N ALA A 24 -10.83 -11.53 22.50
CA ALA A 24 -9.96 -12.69 22.63
C ALA A 24 -10.03 -13.56 21.37
N ASP A 25 -8.86 -14.03 20.92
CA ASP A 25 -8.73 -14.98 19.82
C ASP A 25 -7.86 -16.16 20.26
N GLU A 26 -8.21 -17.38 19.85
CA GLU A 26 -7.51 -18.60 20.27
C GLU A 26 -6.13 -18.77 19.61
N GLN A 27 -5.90 -18.14 18.44
CA GLN A 27 -4.67 -18.29 17.67
C GLN A 27 -3.83 -17.02 17.64
N PHE A 28 -4.47 -15.85 17.68
CA PHE A 28 -3.79 -14.56 17.53
C PHE A 28 -3.79 -13.81 18.85
N ALA A 29 -2.59 -13.53 19.37
CA ALA A 29 -2.43 -12.73 20.57
C ALA A 29 -2.47 -11.23 20.23
N LEU A 30 -3.03 -10.43 21.15
CA LEU A 30 -2.93 -8.98 21.08
C LEU A 30 -1.45 -8.56 21.10
N PRO A 31 -0.99 -7.74 20.14
CA PRO A 31 0.36 -7.17 20.18
C PRO A 31 0.61 -6.37 21.46
N ASP A 32 1.88 -6.25 21.86
CA ASP A 32 2.23 -5.49 23.05
C ASP A 32 1.93 -3.98 22.91
N GLN A 33 1.85 -3.29 24.05
CA GLN A 33 1.51 -1.86 24.09
C GLN A 33 2.51 -1.00 23.29
N ALA A 34 3.78 -1.40 23.20
CA ALA A 34 4.78 -0.66 22.44
C ALA A 34 4.53 -0.77 20.94
N ALA A 35 4.15 -1.95 20.44
CA ALA A 35 3.75 -2.17 19.06
C ALA A 35 2.47 -1.39 18.73
N LEU A 36 1.48 -1.40 19.62
CA LEU A 36 0.24 -0.65 19.43
C LEU A 36 0.48 0.88 19.44
N LEU A 37 1.37 1.40 20.29
CA LEU A 37 1.76 2.81 20.26
C LEU A 37 2.49 3.19 18.96
N ARG A 38 3.38 2.33 18.45
CA ARG A 38 4.02 2.53 17.13
C ARG A 38 2.98 2.54 16.01
N ALA A 39 2.01 1.63 16.04
CA ALA A 39 0.92 1.59 15.09
C ALA A 39 0.06 2.86 15.16
N TYR A 40 -0.29 3.33 16.38
CA TYR A 40 -1.05 4.56 16.57
C TYR A 40 -0.34 5.78 15.99
N ARG A 41 0.96 5.95 16.29
CA ARG A 41 1.79 7.00 15.69
C ARG A 41 1.75 6.95 14.16
N GLY A 42 1.88 5.75 13.58
CA GLY A 42 1.76 5.53 12.14
C GLY A 42 0.39 5.93 11.58
N LEU A 43 -0.70 5.59 12.26
CA LEU A 43 -2.07 5.96 11.86
C LEU A 43 -2.30 7.47 11.88
N VAL A 44 -1.77 8.18 12.89
CA VAL A 44 -1.84 9.64 12.96
C VAL A 44 -1.11 10.28 11.77
N GLN A 45 0.10 9.80 11.46
CA GLN A 45 0.86 10.26 10.29
C GLN A 45 0.13 9.95 8.98
N ALA A 46 -0.38 8.72 8.82
CA ALA A 46 -1.12 8.28 7.65
C ALA A 46 -2.34 9.16 7.35
N ARG A 47 -3.17 9.42 8.37
CA ARG A 47 -4.34 10.30 8.25
C ARG A 47 -3.91 11.68 7.77
N ARG A 48 -2.88 12.25 8.41
CA ARG A 48 -2.43 13.60 8.08
C ARG A 48 -1.81 13.72 6.69
N ILE A 49 -1.07 12.69 6.24
CA ILE A 49 -0.54 12.58 4.87
C ILE A 49 -1.69 12.55 3.86
N ASN A 50 -2.73 11.73 4.09
CA ASN A 50 -3.90 11.66 3.22
C ASN A 50 -4.60 13.04 3.09
N ASP A 51 -4.77 13.75 4.21
CA ASP A 51 -5.38 15.08 4.23
C ASP A 51 -4.51 16.11 3.49
N GLN A 52 -3.19 16.07 3.68
CA GLN A 52 -2.25 16.97 3.02
C GLN A 52 -2.19 16.72 1.51
N ALA A 53 -2.12 15.45 1.08
CA ALA A 53 -2.12 15.07 -0.32
C ALA A 53 -3.40 15.54 -1.03
N SER A 54 -4.55 15.34 -0.37
CA SER A 54 -5.84 15.82 -0.88
C SER A 54 -5.88 17.34 -1.03
N ALA A 55 -5.25 18.09 -0.11
CA ALA A 55 -5.12 19.54 -0.24
C ALA A 55 -4.22 19.94 -1.42
N LEU A 56 -3.10 19.24 -1.63
CA LEU A 56 -2.18 19.50 -2.74
C LEU A 56 -2.79 19.20 -4.10
N VAL A 57 -3.65 18.17 -4.20
CA VAL A 57 -4.44 17.91 -5.41
C VAL A 57 -5.36 19.11 -5.72
N ARG A 58 -6.08 19.63 -4.73
CA ARG A 58 -6.94 20.82 -4.92
C ARG A 58 -6.16 22.08 -5.33
N GLN A 59 -4.88 22.14 -4.98
CA GLN A 59 -3.95 23.21 -5.37
C GLN A 59 -3.27 22.97 -6.73
N GLY A 60 -3.54 21.84 -7.39
CA GLY A 60 -2.91 21.47 -8.66
C GLY A 60 -1.43 21.07 -8.53
N ARG A 61 -0.95 20.74 -7.32
CA ARG A 61 0.43 20.33 -7.06
C ARG A 61 0.65 18.82 -7.15
N LEU A 62 -0.43 18.05 -7.17
CA LEU A 62 -0.46 16.62 -7.47
C LEU A 62 -1.50 16.37 -8.57
N ALA A 63 -1.14 15.60 -9.60
CA ALA A 63 -2.04 15.28 -10.71
C ALA A 63 -3.17 14.35 -10.25
N VAL A 64 -2.81 13.30 -9.49
CA VAL A 64 -3.76 12.34 -8.94
C VAL A 64 -3.34 11.91 -7.54
N TYR A 65 -4.29 11.66 -6.64
CA TYR A 65 -3.99 11.02 -5.35
C TYR A 65 -5.04 9.95 -4.99
N PRO A 66 -4.68 8.67 -5.06
CA PRO A 66 -5.51 7.57 -4.58
C PRO A 66 -5.40 7.47 -3.05
N SER A 67 -6.27 8.19 -2.34
CA SER A 67 -6.27 8.24 -0.88
C SER A 67 -6.49 6.87 -0.22
N SER A 68 -5.78 6.61 0.87
CA SER A 68 -5.96 5.44 1.73
C SER A 68 -6.83 5.74 2.95
N HIS A 69 -7.54 6.87 2.98
CA HIS A 69 -8.42 7.23 4.10
C HIS A 69 -9.47 6.14 4.38
N GLY A 70 -9.42 5.60 5.60
CA GLY A 70 -10.21 4.46 6.08
C GLY A 70 -9.53 3.11 5.96
N GLN A 71 -8.38 3.03 5.29
CA GLN A 71 -7.55 1.83 5.07
C GLN A 71 -6.16 1.96 5.71
N GLU A 72 -5.93 2.97 6.56
CA GLU A 72 -4.60 3.28 7.09
C GLU A 72 -4.04 2.11 7.92
N ALA A 73 -4.88 1.36 8.64
CA ALA A 73 -4.46 0.20 9.42
C ALA A 73 -3.86 -0.91 8.55
N CYS A 74 -4.38 -1.15 7.34
CA CYS A 74 -3.78 -2.09 6.40
C CYS A 74 -2.35 -1.66 6.03
N GLN A 75 -2.15 -0.40 5.68
CA GLN A 75 -0.86 0.09 5.19
C GLN A 75 0.18 0.22 6.30
N ILE A 76 -0.21 0.73 7.46
CA ILE A 76 0.67 0.82 8.63
C ILE A 76 0.98 -0.58 9.17
N GLY A 77 -0.01 -1.47 9.26
CA GLY A 77 0.19 -2.85 9.65
C GLY A 77 1.15 -3.60 8.70
N ALA A 78 0.99 -3.43 7.39
CA ALA A 78 1.89 -3.98 6.38
C ALA A 78 3.34 -3.50 6.55
N ALA A 79 3.55 -2.19 6.72
CA ALA A 79 4.89 -1.63 6.88
C ALA A 79 5.57 -2.07 8.19
N LEU A 80 4.82 -2.14 9.29
CA LEU A 80 5.33 -2.50 10.61
C LEU A 80 5.54 -4.01 10.81
N ALA A 81 4.85 -4.86 10.03
CA ALA A 81 5.02 -6.31 10.10
C ALA A 81 6.30 -6.80 9.40
N LEU A 82 6.87 -6.00 8.49
CA LEU A 82 8.08 -6.34 7.75
C LEU A 82 9.34 -6.09 8.60
N ALA A 83 10.23 -7.06 8.64
CA ALA A 83 11.54 -6.93 9.25
C ALA A 83 12.56 -6.29 8.29
N ASP A 84 13.75 -5.98 8.80
CA ASP A 84 14.88 -5.57 7.96
C ASP A 84 15.23 -6.70 6.97
N GLY A 85 15.34 -6.36 5.69
CA GLY A 85 15.61 -7.33 4.63
C GLY A 85 14.36 -7.83 3.91
N ASP A 86 13.17 -7.68 4.49
CA ASP A 86 11.92 -7.97 3.79
C ASP A 86 11.55 -6.87 2.80
N TRP A 87 10.76 -7.23 1.80
CA TRP A 87 10.41 -6.33 0.70
C TRP A 87 8.90 -6.08 0.62
N LEU A 88 8.54 -4.81 0.42
CA LEU A 88 7.17 -4.39 0.14
C LEU A 88 6.96 -4.24 -1.37
N PHE A 89 5.89 -4.82 -1.91
CA PHE A 89 5.46 -4.63 -3.30
C PHE A 89 4.10 -3.92 -3.33
N PRO A 90 4.09 -2.57 -3.43
CA PRO A 90 2.90 -1.74 -3.33
C PRO A 90 2.12 -1.60 -4.65
N THR A 91 0.86 -1.19 -4.56
CA THR A 91 0.07 -0.63 -5.66
C THR A 91 0.04 0.92 -5.59
N TYR A 92 -0.65 1.56 -6.53
CA TYR A 92 -0.78 3.02 -6.63
C TYR A 92 -1.46 3.68 -5.41
N ARG A 93 -2.22 2.94 -4.60
CA ARG A 93 -2.89 3.45 -3.38
C ARG A 93 -2.00 3.38 -2.13
N ASP A 94 -0.87 2.71 -2.21
CA ASP A 94 -0.09 2.33 -1.03
C ASP A 94 0.96 3.36 -0.60
N SER A 95 0.77 4.63 -0.93
CA SER A 95 1.73 5.69 -0.61
C SER A 95 2.01 5.81 0.90
N VAL A 96 1.04 5.53 1.77
CA VAL A 96 1.26 5.53 3.21
C VAL A 96 2.14 4.34 3.64
N ALA A 97 1.95 3.15 3.07
CA ALA A 97 2.83 2.01 3.35
C ALA A 97 4.27 2.27 2.88
N VAL A 98 4.42 2.88 1.70
CA VAL A 98 5.73 3.29 1.14
C VAL A 98 6.43 4.29 2.07
N ILE A 99 5.72 5.31 2.55
CA ILE A 99 6.27 6.31 3.48
C ILE A 99 6.60 5.67 4.85
N ALA A 100 5.75 4.77 5.34
CA ALA A 100 5.99 4.05 6.60
C ALA A 100 7.21 3.11 6.53
N ARG A 101 7.66 2.74 5.33
CA ARG A 101 8.95 2.05 5.07
C ARG A 101 10.15 3.00 4.97
N GLY A 102 9.97 4.28 5.30
CA GLY A 102 11.04 5.27 5.42
C GLY A 102 11.32 6.08 4.16
N VAL A 103 10.54 5.91 3.09
CA VAL A 103 10.60 6.79 1.92
C VAL A 103 10.04 8.16 2.28
N SER A 104 10.67 9.25 1.86
CA SER A 104 10.11 10.57 2.15
C SER A 104 8.79 10.78 1.38
N PRO A 105 7.82 11.54 1.92
CA PRO A 105 6.57 11.81 1.19
C PRO A 105 6.77 12.47 -0.17
N ALA A 106 7.82 13.29 -0.34
CA ALA A 106 8.13 13.93 -1.61
C ALA A 106 8.48 12.88 -2.68
N GLU A 107 9.35 11.94 -2.33
CA GLU A 107 9.79 10.86 -3.22
C GLU A 107 8.68 9.84 -3.50
N ALA A 108 7.91 9.46 -2.47
CA ALA A 108 6.80 8.51 -2.60
C ALA A 108 5.69 9.03 -3.53
N LEU A 109 5.58 10.35 -3.71
CA LEU A 109 4.51 10.97 -4.50
C LEU A 109 4.96 11.43 -5.89
N VAL A 110 6.23 11.20 -6.28
CA VAL A 110 6.76 11.56 -7.62
C VAL A 110 5.91 11.00 -8.76
N LEU A 111 5.54 9.71 -8.68
CA LEU A 111 4.67 9.06 -9.68
C LEU A 111 3.30 9.74 -9.77
N LEU A 112 2.75 10.14 -8.63
CA LEU A 112 1.41 10.71 -8.50
C LEU A 112 1.36 12.20 -8.84
N LYS A 113 2.49 12.91 -8.68
CA LYS A 113 2.71 14.25 -9.20
C LYS A 113 2.81 14.24 -10.72
N GLY A 114 3.37 13.18 -11.30
CA GLY A 114 3.55 13.00 -12.73
C GLY A 114 4.95 13.41 -13.23
N ASP A 115 5.92 13.51 -12.32
CA ASP A 115 7.27 13.94 -12.67
C ASP A 115 8.12 12.80 -13.23
N TRP A 116 8.04 11.61 -12.62
CA TRP A 116 8.83 10.43 -13.02
C TRP A 116 8.15 9.12 -12.61
N HIS A 117 8.70 7.99 -13.06
CA HIS A 117 8.12 6.65 -12.79
C HIS A 117 8.28 6.17 -11.34
N SER A 118 9.35 6.59 -10.65
CA SER A 118 9.57 6.34 -9.22
C SER A 118 10.49 7.42 -8.66
N GLY A 119 10.24 7.86 -7.42
CA GLY A 119 10.99 8.94 -6.79
C GLY A 119 12.05 8.51 -5.78
N TYR A 120 12.23 7.20 -5.54
CA TYR A 120 13.08 6.69 -4.47
C TYR A 120 13.95 5.52 -4.91
N ASP A 121 15.06 5.31 -4.20
CA ASP A 121 15.88 4.11 -4.34
C ASP A 121 15.17 2.90 -3.70
N VAL A 122 14.64 2.04 -4.56
CA VAL A 122 13.91 0.82 -4.18
C VAL A 122 14.72 -0.11 -3.28
N ARG A 123 16.06 -0.14 -3.43
CA ARG A 123 16.94 -1.02 -2.65
C ARG A 123 17.25 -0.43 -1.28
N ALA A 124 17.40 0.89 -1.20
CA ALA A 124 17.64 1.58 0.07
C ALA A 124 16.46 1.40 1.04
N HIS A 125 15.24 1.35 0.52
CA HIS A 125 14.02 1.20 1.32
C HIS A 125 13.44 -0.23 1.34
N GLN A 126 13.93 -1.11 0.46
CA GLN A 126 13.35 -2.45 0.22
C GLN A 126 11.86 -2.35 -0.15
N VAL A 127 11.55 -1.42 -1.04
CA VAL A 127 10.19 -1.17 -1.52
C VAL A 127 10.25 -1.15 -3.05
N ALA A 128 9.52 -2.04 -3.70
CA ALA A 128 9.40 -2.02 -5.15
C ALA A 128 8.63 -0.76 -5.62
N PRO A 129 8.84 -0.27 -6.85
CA PRO A 129 8.07 0.85 -7.38
C PRO A 129 6.57 0.60 -7.28
N GLN A 130 5.79 1.66 -7.06
CA GLN A 130 4.33 1.55 -7.09
C GLN A 130 3.86 1.15 -8.50
N ALA A 131 2.94 0.18 -8.56
CA ALA A 131 2.37 -0.29 -9.81
C ALA A 131 0.97 0.25 -10.05
N THR A 132 0.77 0.84 -11.24
CA THR A 132 -0.55 1.30 -11.73
C THR A 132 -1.34 0.18 -12.43
N PRO A 133 -0.75 -0.63 -13.34
CA PRO A 133 -1.44 -1.79 -13.90
C PRO A 133 -1.76 -2.81 -12.80
N LEU A 134 -3.03 -3.21 -12.70
CA LEU A 134 -3.49 -4.08 -11.61
C LEU A 134 -2.79 -5.45 -11.65
N ALA A 135 -2.49 -5.97 -10.45
CA ALA A 135 -1.90 -7.29 -10.19
C ALA A 135 -0.50 -7.59 -10.76
N THR A 136 0.02 -6.80 -11.71
CA THR A 136 1.34 -7.04 -12.33
C THR A 136 2.49 -7.12 -11.32
N GLN A 137 2.44 -6.31 -10.25
CA GLN A 137 3.43 -6.32 -9.18
C GLN A 137 3.46 -7.64 -8.40
N LEU A 138 2.37 -8.43 -8.41
CA LEU A 138 2.31 -9.71 -7.71
C LEU A 138 3.22 -10.74 -8.37
N LEU A 139 3.27 -10.79 -9.70
CA LEU A 139 4.21 -11.67 -10.42
C LEU A 139 5.66 -11.24 -10.20
N HIS A 140 5.93 -9.93 -10.20
CA HIS A 140 7.25 -9.41 -9.87
C HIS A 140 7.68 -9.75 -8.44
N ALA A 141 6.77 -9.64 -7.47
CA ALA A 141 6.99 -10.04 -6.08
C ALA A 141 7.40 -11.52 -5.97
N VAL A 142 6.67 -12.40 -6.67
CA VAL A 142 6.95 -13.84 -6.69
C VAL A 142 8.31 -14.13 -7.33
N GLY A 143 8.62 -13.54 -8.48
CA GLY A 143 9.92 -13.71 -9.14
C GLY A 143 11.08 -13.23 -8.27
N PHE A 144 10.92 -12.09 -7.60
CA PHE A 144 11.92 -11.53 -6.70
C PHE A 144 12.17 -12.44 -5.49
N ALA A 145 11.10 -12.84 -4.79
CA ALA A 145 11.18 -13.74 -3.63
C ALA A 145 11.73 -15.11 -4.02
N TYR A 146 11.37 -15.63 -5.20
CA TYR A 146 11.90 -16.89 -5.71
C TYR A 146 13.41 -16.79 -5.94
N ALA A 147 13.88 -15.70 -6.57
CA ALA A 147 15.31 -15.48 -6.75
C ALA A 147 16.06 -15.36 -5.41
N ALA A 148 15.48 -14.66 -4.41
CA ALA A 148 16.05 -14.57 -3.06
C ALA A 148 16.16 -15.95 -2.38
N LYS A 149 15.09 -16.74 -2.45
CA LYS A 149 15.06 -18.14 -1.96
C LYS A 149 16.15 -18.99 -2.62
N GLN A 150 16.32 -18.89 -3.94
CA GLN A 150 17.36 -19.64 -4.67
C GLN A 150 18.79 -19.24 -4.25
N ARG A 151 18.98 -18.01 -3.74
CA ARG A 151 20.25 -17.55 -3.17
C ARG A 151 20.43 -17.90 -1.68
N GLY A 152 19.44 -18.55 -1.05
CA GLY A 152 19.45 -18.87 0.37
C GLY A 152 19.20 -17.68 1.29
N GLU A 153 18.69 -16.56 0.75
CA GLU A 153 18.31 -15.39 1.54
C GLU A 153 17.04 -15.68 2.34
N GLN A 154 16.94 -15.09 3.54
CA GLN A 154 15.76 -15.23 4.41
C GLN A 154 14.70 -14.16 4.12
N THR A 155 14.71 -13.59 2.91
CA THR A 155 13.83 -12.49 2.48
C THR A 155 12.39 -12.97 2.34
N VAL A 156 11.46 -12.28 3.01
CA VAL A 156 10.02 -12.41 2.74
C VAL A 156 9.56 -11.21 1.92
N VAL A 157 8.64 -11.44 1.00
CA VAL A 157 7.97 -10.37 0.25
C VAL A 157 6.52 -10.23 0.70
N LEU A 158 6.09 -9.02 1.00
CA LEU A 158 4.68 -8.68 1.22
C LEU A 158 4.16 -7.89 0.01
N ALA A 159 3.24 -8.49 -0.73
CA ALA A 159 2.69 -7.93 -1.97
C ALA A 159 1.25 -7.48 -1.77
N LEU A 160 0.99 -6.18 -2.00
CA LEU A 160 -0.30 -5.55 -1.75
C LEU A 160 -1.13 -5.48 -3.03
N CYS A 161 -2.43 -5.70 -2.92
CA CYS A 161 -3.38 -5.39 -3.98
C CYS A 161 -4.78 -5.06 -3.43
N GLY A 162 -5.67 -4.51 -4.26
CA GLY A 162 -7.08 -4.31 -3.91
C GLY A 162 -7.95 -5.52 -4.28
N ASP A 163 -9.21 -5.50 -3.87
CA ASP A 163 -10.24 -6.48 -4.25
C ASP A 163 -10.39 -6.63 -5.77
N GLY A 164 -10.37 -5.51 -6.49
CA GLY A 164 -10.45 -5.48 -7.95
C GLY A 164 -9.38 -6.32 -8.65
N ALA A 165 -8.14 -6.24 -8.15
CA ALA A 165 -6.99 -6.95 -8.72
C ALA A 165 -7.12 -8.47 -8.62
N THR A 166 -7.99 -9.00 -7.74
CA THR A 166 -8.21 -10.45 -7.57
C THR A 166 -8.98 -11.11 -8.72
N SER A 167 -9.41 -10.32 -9.70
CA SER A 167 -10.05 -10.78 -10.94
C SER A 167 -9.10 -10.75 -12.15
N GLU A 168 -7.87 -10.25 -11.98
CA GLU A 168 -6.87 -10.26 -13.05
C GLU A 168 -6.22 -11.64 -13.21
N GLY A 169 -5.78 -11.97 -14.43
CA GLY A 169 -5.03 -13.19 -14.73
C GLY A 169 -3.72 -13.28 -13.94
N ASP A 170 -2.99 -12.16 -13.85
CA ASP A 170 -1.72 -12.06 -13.11
C ASP A 170 -1.88 -12.41 -11.62
N PHE A 171 -3.04 -12.13 -11.01
CA PHE A 171 -3.33 -12.57 -9.65
C PHE A 171 -3.37 -14.10 -9.58
N HIS A 172 -4.09 -14.76 -10.49
CA HIS A 172 -4.15 -16.23 -10.54
C HIS A 172 -2.76 -16.85 -10.75
N GLU A 173 -2.00 -16.32 -11.71
CA GLU A 173 -0.68 -16.84 -12.06
C GLU A 173 0.33 -16.67 -10.91
N ALA A 174 0.34 -15.52 -10.24
CA ALA A 174 1.21 -15.26 -9.10
C ALA A 174 0.96 -16.23 -7.94
N MET A 175 -0.30 -16.45 -7.57
CA MET A 175 -0.68 -17.35 -6.48
C MET A 175 -0.27 -18.79 -6.80
N ASN A 176 -0.60 -19.26 -8.01
CA ASN A 176 -0.27 -20.62 -8.43
C ASN A 176 1.25 -20.85 -8.46
N PHE A 177 2.01 -19.93 -9.04
CA PHE A 177 3.47 -20.04 -9.09
C PHE A 177 4.07 -20.04 -7.67
N ALA A 178 3.66 -19.10 -6.82
CA ALA A 178 4.15 -19.02 -5.45
C ALA A 178 3.88 -20.31 -4.67
N ALA A 179 2.68 -20.89 -4.81
CA ALA A 179 2.30 -22.11 -4.12
C ALA A 179 3.11 -23.33 -4.60
N VAL A 180 3.20 -23.54 -5.91
CA VAL A 180 3.96 -24.66 -6.50
C VAL A 180 5.41 -24.64 -6.03
N PHE A 181 6.06 -23.47 -6.04
CA PHE A 181 7.47 -23.34 -5.69
C PHE A 181 7.72 -23.01 -4.21
N HIS A 182 6.67 -22.99 -3.37
CA HIS A 182 6.74 -22.62 -1.95
C HIS A 182 7.54 -21.33 -1.73
N VAL A 183 7.20 -20.29 -2.48
CA VAL A 183 7.92 -19.01 -2.49
C VAL A 183 7.53 -18.20 -1.24
N PRO A 184 8.48 -17.55 -0.53
CA PRO A 184 8.18 -16.79 0.70
C PRO A 184 7.51 -15.44 0.39
N VAL A 185 6.24 -15.49 -0.01
CA VAL A 185 5.41 -14.31 -0.34
C VAL A 185 4.12 -14.33 0.46
N VAL A 186 3.82 -13.23 1.14
CA VAL A 186 2.51 -12.96 1.70
C VAL A 186 1.77 -12.03 0.75
N PHE A 187 0.61 -12.47 0.26
CA PHE A 187 -0.26 -11.64 -0.56
C PHE A 187 -1.31 -10.98 0.33
N PHE A 188 -1.33 -9.65 0.33
CA PHE A 188 -2.20 -8.87 1.20
C PHE A 188 -3.23 -8.09 0.38
N VAL A 189 -4.46 -8.57 0.42
CA VAL A 189 -5.60 -7.98 -0.29
C VAL A 189 -6.30 -7.00 0.62
N GLN A 190 -6.26 -5.73 0.25
CA GLN A 190 -7.03 -4.65 0.87
C GLN A 190 -8.41 -4.61 0.21
N ASN A 191 -9.34 -5.39 0.74
CA ASN A 191 -10.72 -5.42 0.27
C ASN A 191 -11.47 -4.21 0.82
N ASN A 192 -11.70 -3.20 -0.03
CA ASN A 192 -12.47 -2.01 0.32
C ASN A 192 -13.88 -2.01 -0.30
N GLU A 193 -14.35 -3.18 -0.72
CA GLU A 193 -15.66 -3.47 -1.30
C GLU A 193 -15.89 -2.90 -2.71
N PHE A 194 -14.96 -2.13 -3.28
CA PHE A 194 -15.14 -1.49 -4.60
C PHE A 194 -13.87 -1.40 -5.47
N ALA A 195 -13.97 -1.98 -6.67
CA ALA A 195 -13.06 -1.71 -7.77
C ALA A 195 -13.54 -0.49 -8.57
N ILE A 196 -13.03 0.70 -8.20
CA ILE A 196 -13.53 2.00 -8.68
C ILE A 196 -15.00 2.17 -8.27
N SER A 197 -15.92 1.74 -9.14
CA SER A 197 -17.38 1.78 -9.00
C SER A 197 -18.04 0.41 -9.03
N VAL A 198 -17.28 -0.66 -9.32
CA VAL A 198 -17.79 -2.04 -9.36
C VAL A 198 -17.78 -2.59 -7.93
N PRO A 199 -18.95 -2.90 -7.33
CA PRO A 199 -19.00 -3.48 -5.99
C PRO A 199 -18.47 -4.92 -6.00
N LEU A 200 -17.96 -5.40 -4.87
CA LEU A 200 -17.40 -6.74 -4.71
C LEU A 200 -18.35 -7.86 -5.17
N SER A 201 -19.66 -7.69 -4.95
CA SER A 201 -20.71 -8.63 -5.39
C SER A 201 -20.80 -8.82 -6.91
N ARG A 202 -20.25 -7.89 -7.70
CA ARG A 202 -20.09 -8.01 -9.16
C ARG A 202 -18.67 -8.38 -9.58
N GLN A 203 -17.74 -8.46 -8.64
CA GLN A 203 -16.34 -8.77 -8.91
C GLN A 203 -16.07 -10.28 -8.86
N THR A 204 -16.69 -10.99 -7.92
CA THR A 204 -16.47 -12.43 -7.72
C THR A 204 -17.63 -13.07 -6.95
N ALA A 205 -17.89 -14.36 -7.20
CA ALA A 205 -18.88 -15.15 -6.47
C ALA A 205 -18.29 -15.90 -5.25
N ALA A 206 -16.98 -15.80 -5.04
CA ALA A 206 -16.32 -16.43 -3.90
C ALA A 206 -16.87 -15.88 -2.56
N PRO A 207 -17.06 -16.72 -1.52
CA PRO A 207 -17.57 -16.26 -0.22
C PRO A 207 -16.69 -15.18 0.44
N SER A 208 -15.40 -15.19 0.15
CA SER A 208 -14.45 -14.14 0.47
C SER A 208 -13.26 -14.20 -0.49
N LEU A 209 -12.41 -13.18 -0.52
CA LEU A 209 -11.21 -13.20 -1.36
C LEU A 209 -10.16 -14.20 -0.84
N ALA A 210 -10.05 -14.37 0.48
CA ALA A 210 -9.20 -15.39 1.09
C ALA A 210 -9.59 -16.83 0.70
N HIS A 211 -10.86 -17.09 0.35
CA HIS A 211 -11.28 -18.42 -0.14
C HIS A 211 -10.64 -18.78 -1.49
N LYS A 212 -10.11 -17.82 -2.25
CA LYS A 212 -9.38 -18.13 -3.49
C LYS A 212 -8.09 -18.93 -3.19
N ALA A 213 -7.52 -18.80 -1.99
CA ALA A 213 -6.25 -19.42 -1.60
C ALA A 213 -6.26 -20.95 -1.70
N ILE A 214 -7.36 -21.59 -1.26
CA ILE A 214 -7.46 -23.05 -1.25
C ILE A 214 -7.38 -23.65 -2.66
N GLY A 215 -7.83 -22.91 -3.69
CA GLY A 215 -7.71 -23.32 -5.09
C GLY A 215 -6.26 -23.51 -5.56
N TYR A 216 -5.30 -22.89 -4.86
CA TYR A 216 -3.87 -22.99 -5.12
C TYR A 216 -3.14 -23.90 -4.12
N GLY A 217 -3.86 -24.49 -3.16
CA GLY A 217 -3.24 -25.32 -2.12
C GLY A 217 -2.44 -24.52 -1.08
N MET A 218 -2.74 -23.23 -0.90
CA MET A 218 -2.10 -22.37 0.10
C MET A 218 -3.12 -21.84 1.14
N PRO A 219 -2.71 -21.48 2.36
CA PRO A 219 -3.61 -20.97 3.37
C PRO A 219 -4.18 -19.60 3.01
N GLY A 220 -5.47 -19.43 3.28
CA GLY A 220 -6.17 -18.14 3.26
C GLY A 220 -6.52 -17.68 4.67
N GLN A 221 -6.39 -16.38 4.96
CA GLN A 221 -6.77 -15.78 6.24
C GLN A 221 -7.55 -14.49 6.03
N ARG A 222 -8.57 -14.26 6.87
CA ARG A 222 -9.34 -13.01 6.89
C ARG A 222 -9.03 -12.22 8.15
N VAL A 223 -8.95 -10.90 8.01
CA VAL A 223 -8.69 -9.97 9.11
C VAL A 223 -9.56 -8.73 8.99
N ASP A 224 -10.02 -8.18 10.11
CA ASP A 224 -10.61 -6.84 10.13
C ASP A 224 -9.51 -5.84 9.80
N GLY A 225 -9.53 -5.30 8.59
CA GLY A 225 -8.50 -4.40 8.08
C GLY A 225 -8.45 -3.04 8.78
N ASN A 226 -9.48 -2.71 9.58
CA ASN A 226 -9.49 -1.50 10.40
C ASN A 226 -9.03 -1.76 11.85
N ASP A 227 -8.77 -3.02 12.21
CA ASP A 227 -8.10 -3.38 13.45
C ASP A 227 -6.61 -3.60 13.18
N VAL A 228 -5.80 -2.56 13.38
CA VAL A 228 -4.35 -2.69 13.15
C VAL A 228 -3.68 -3.71 14.07
N ALA A 229 -4.25 -4.00 15.25
CA ALA A 229 -3.72 -5.04 16.12
C ALA A 229 -3.88 -6.43 15.48
N ALA A 230 -5.07 -6.71 14.94
CA ALA A 230 -5.33 -7.94 14.19
C ALA A 230 -4.51 -8.01 12.91
N VAL A 231 -4.37 -6.91 12.16
CA VAL A 231 -3.53 -6.85 10.95
C VAL A 231 -2.07 -7.19 11.29
N LEU A 232 -1.51 -6.61 12.35
CA LEU A 232 -0.15 -6.91 12.81
C LEU A 232 0.03 -8.39 13.19
N ALA A 233 -0.91 -8.94 13.98
CA ALA A 233 -0.83 -10.32 14.43
C ALA A 233 -0.93 -11.31 13.26
N VAL A 234 -1.87 -11.08 12.33
CA VAL A 234 -2.09 -11.95 11.17
C VAL A 234 -0.93 -11.86 10.18
N LEU A 235 -0.47 -10.65 9.84
CA LEU A 235 0.66 -10.48 8.92
C LEU A 235 1.95 -11.00 9.53
N GLY A 236 2.21 -10.75 10.82
CA GLY A 236 3.37 -11.29 11.52
C GLY A 236 3.43 -12.82 11.47
N GLY A 237 2.29 -13.48 11.74
CA GLY A 237 2.19 -14.94 11.63
C GLY A 237 2.38 -15.45 10.20
N ALA A 238 1.79 -14.78 9.20
CA ALA A 238 1.95 -15.15 7.79
C ALA A 238 3.39 -14.97 7.29
N ILE A 239 4.07 -13.89 7.70
CA ILE A 239 5.47 -13.62 7.37
C ILE A 239 6.39 -14.66 8.00
N GLU A 240 6.18 -15.01 9.28
CA GLU A 240 6.98 -16.04 9.94
C GLU A 240 6.79 -17.43 9.32
N ASN A 241 5.54 -17.76 8.93
CA ASN A 241 5.26 -18.99 8.19
C ASN A 241 5.99 -19.00 6.82
N ALA A 242 5.95 -17.89 6.07
CA ALA A 242 6.66 -17.78 4.81
C ALA A 242 8.18 -17.92 4.99
N ARG A 243 8.75 -17.24 6.00
CA ARG A 243 10.18 -17.26 6.31
C ARG A 243 10.69 -18.65 6.69
N SER A 244 9.93 -19.37 7.50
CA SER A 244 10.25 -20.74 7.94
C SER A 244 10.02 -21.81 6.86
N GLY A 245 9.66 -21.43 5.64
CA GLY A 245 9.50 -22.34 4.50
C GLY A 245 8.10 -22.91 4.34
N GLY A 246 7.11 -22.39 5.07
CA GLY A 246 5.69 -22.75 4.95
C GLY A 246 5.03 -22.30 3.63
N GLY A 247 5.76 -21.60 2.77
CA GLY A 247 5.28 -21.13 1.47
C GLY A 247 4.40 -19.88 1.57
N PRO A 248 3.61 -19.57 0.53
CA PRO A 248 2.85 -18.34 0.49
C PRO A 248 1.59 -18.38 1.36
N THR A 249 1.04 -17.21 1.65
CA THR A 249 -0.25 -17.05 2.35
C THR A 249 -1.04 -15.91 1.71
N LEU A 250 -2.36 -16.09 1.56
CA LEU A 250 -3.26 -15.01 1.15
C LEU A 250 -3.99 -14.45 2.37
N VAL A 251 -3.77 -13.18 2.66
CA VAL A 251 -4.46 -12.45 3.72
C VAL A 251 -5.41 -11.44 3.09
N GLU A 252 -6.70 -11.57 3.40
CA GLU A 252 -7.75 -10.61 3.04
C GLU A 252 -8.05 -9.71 4.24
N ALA A 253 -7.69 -8.43 4.13
CA ALA A 253 -8.11 -7.39 5.05
C ALA A 253 -9.42 -6.76 4.55
N HIS A 254 -10.50 -6.98 5.31
CA HIS A 254 -11.77 -6.30 5.07
C HIS A 254 -11.72 -4.92 5.69
N THR A 255 -11.64 -3.90 4.84
CA THR A 255 -11.46 -2.49 5.19
C THR A 255 -12.40 -1.65 4.32
N TYR A 256 -12.22 -0.33 4.31
CA TYR A 256 -13.06 0.53 3.50
C TYR A 256 -12.42 1.84 3.09
N ARG A 257 -12.56 2.19 1.81
CA ARG A 257 -12.10 3.45 1.24
C ARG A 257 -13.16 4.50 1.47
N MET A 258 -13.07 5.29 2.55
CA MET A 258 -14.14 6.25 2.89
C MET A 258 -14.23 7.44 1.92
N GLN A 259 -13.15 7.72 1.19
CA GLN A 259 -13.10 8.74 0.14
C GLN A 259 -13.39 8.14 -1.25
N ALA A 260 -13.48 8.99 -2.29
CA ALA A 260 -13.66 8.55 -3.67
C ALA A 260 -12.47 7.70 -4.17
N HIS A 261 -12.60 7.06 -5.34
CA HIS A 261 -11.53 6.22 -5.89
C HIS A 261 -10.21 6.99 -6.06
N THR A 262 -10.31 8.15 -6.68
CA THR A 262 -9.29 9.19 -6.81
C THR A 262 -10.00 10.54 -6.85
N ASN A 263 -9.24 11.63 -6.95
CA ASN A 263 -9.76 12.97 -7.19
C ASN A 263 -10.47 13.17 -8.55
N ALA A 264 -10.39 12.20 -9.47
CA ALA A 264 -11.08 12.24 -10.76
C ALA A 264 -12.42 11.47 -10.76
N ASP A 265 -12.81 10.90 -9.62
CA ASP A 265 -13.98 10.05 -9.47
C ASP A 265 -15.09 10.75 -8.66
N ASP A 266 -16.34 10.39 -8.95
CA ASP A 266 -17.53 10.83 -8.23
C ASP A 266 -18.23 9.62 -7.61
N ASP A 267 -17.94 9.39 -6.32
CA ASP A 267 -18.44 8.26 -5.57
C ASP A 267 -19.95 8.32 -5.29
N THR A 268 -20.58 9.50 -5.38
CA THR A 268 -22.02 9.65 -5.16
C THR A 268 -22.87 8.88 -6.18
N ARG A 269 -22.28 8.50 -7.32
CA ARG A 269 -22.98 7.86 -8.42
C ARG A 269 -23.22 6.36 -8.24
N TYR A 270 -22.48 5.72 -7.33
CA TYR A 270 -22.50 4.26 -7.19
C TYR A 270 -22.43 3.80 -5.73
N ARG A 271 -22.40 4.73 -4.77
CA ARG A 271 -22.23 4.41 -3.35
C ARG A 271 -23.14 5.23 -2.46
N GLU A 272 -23.81 4.55 -1.55
CA GLU A 272 -24.72 5.17 -0.59
C GLU A 272 -23.95 5.83 0.56
N ARG A 273 -24.38 7.03 0.97
CA ARG A 273 -23.71 7.74 2.08
C ARG A 273 -23.85 7.00 3.41
N ALA A 274 -24.95 6.29 3.62
CA ALA A 274 -25.17 5.47 4.81
C ALA A 274 -24.11 4.35 4.94
N GLU A 275 -23.70 3.75 3.83
CA GLU A 275 -22.64 2.73 3.81
C GLU A 275 -21.31 3.33 4.30
N VAL A 276 -20.92 4.49 3.77
CA VAL A 276 -19.71 5.20 4.22
C VAL A 276 -19.77 5.56 5.71
N GLN A 277 -20.92 6.03 6.21
CA GLN A 277 -21.07 6.41 7.62
C GLN A 277 -20.90 5.22 8.57
N ALA A 278 -21.35 4.02 8.19
CA ALA A 278 -21.14 2.81 8.99
C ALA A 278 -19.64 2.51 9.20
N TRP A 279 -18.80 2.89 8.25
CA TRP A 279 -17.35 2.72 8.33
C TRP A 279 -16.65 3.82 9.12
N VAL A 280 -17.21 5.03 9.21
CA VAL A 280 -16.67 6.11 10.07
C VAL A 280 -16.62 5.68 11.54
N ALA A 281 -17.65 4.95 12.01
CA ALA A 281 -17.67 4.36 13.35
C ALA A 281 -16.62 3.24 13.56
N ARG A 282 -16.01 2.75 12.47
CA ARG A 282 -14.97 1.72 12.46
C ARG A 282 -13.62 2.29 12.02
N ASP A 283 -13.42 3.59 12.08
CA ASP A 283 -12.16 4.24 11.69
C ASP A 283 -10.99 3.65 12.52
N PRO A 284 -9.93 3.14 11.86
CA PRO A 284 -8.80 2.52 12.55
C PRO A 284 -8.11 3.44 13.55
N LEU A 285 -8.06 4.75 13.26
CA LEU A 285 -7.41 5.73 14.12
C LEU A 285 -8.21 5.94 15.42
N THR A 286 -9.53 6.13 15.31
CA THR A 286 -10.37 6.36 16.49
C THR A 286 -10.50 5.10 17.34
N ARG A 287 -10.59 3.92 16.70
CA ARG A 287 -10.58 2.62 17.35
C ARG A 287 -9.35 2.42 18.24
N LEU A 288 -8.16 2.55 17.66
CA LEU A 288 -6.94 2.31 18.42
C LEU A 288 -6.69 3.39 19.49
N ARG A 289 -7.07 4.64 19.21
CA ARG A 289 -7.04 5.72 20.20
C ARG A 289 -7.85 5.34 21.45
N ALA A 290 -9.09 4.88 21.25
CA ALA A 290 -9.98 4.47 22.34
C ALA A 290 -9.34 3.35 23.18
N HIS A 291 -8.84 2.30 22.53
CA HIS A 291 -8.15 1.20 23.19
C HIS A 291 -6.97 1.67 24.04
N LEU A 292 -6.04 2.47 23.47
CA LEU A 292 -4.82 2.91 24.17
C LEU A 292 -5.12 3.92 25.28
N THR A 293 -6.17 4.72 25.14
CA THR A 293 -6.64 5.64 26.18
C THR A 293 -7.23 4.87 27.36
N GLN A 294 -8.10 3.89 27.09
CA GLN A 294 -8.69 3.02 28.12
C GLN A 294 -7.63 2.20 28.86
N ALA A 295 -6.59 1.75 28.15
CA ALA A 295 -5.43 1.07 28.74
C ALA A 295 -4.50 2.00 29.53
N GLY A 296 -4.71 3.33 29.49
CA GLY A 296 -3.92 4.31 30.24
C GLY A 296 -2.51 4.56 29.69
N VAL A 297 -2.22 4.13 28.45
CA VAL A 297 -0.87 4.24 27.85
C VAL A 297 -0.74 5.38 26.84
N LEU A 298 -1.86 5.87 26.29
CA LEU A 298 -1.88 7.07 25.46
C LEU A 298 -2.26 8.28 26.32
N THR A 299 -1.26 9.07 26.72
CA THR A 299 -1.48 10.33 27.43
C THR A 299 -1.75 11.48 26.45
N ALA A 300 -2.31 12.58 26.95
CA ALA A 300 -2.56 13.78 26.14
C ALA A 300 -1.25 14.36 25.56
N GLU A 301 -0.16 14.29 26.32
CA GLU A 301 1.16 14.74 25.90
C GLU A 301 1.69 13.89 24.74
N LEU A 302 1.54 12.56 24.82
CA LEU A 302 1.99 11.65 23.78
C LEU A 302 1.16 11.78 22.51
N GLU A 303 -0.15 11.94 22.65
CA GLU A 303 -1.05 12.22 21.54
C GLU A 303 -0.70 13.54 20.83
N SER A 304 -0.46 14.60 21.59
CA SER A 304 -0.03 15.90 21.06
C SER A 304 1.32 15.79 20.35
N HIS A 305 2.25 15.01 20.90
CA HIS A 305 3.55 14.76 20.29
C HIS A 305 3.42 14.09 18.91
N TYR A 306 2.64 13.01 18.80
CA TYR A 306 2.42 12.33 17.52
C TYR A 306 1.71 13.21 16.48
N ALA A 307 0.76 14.04 16.92
CA ALA A 307 0.11 15.01 16.04
C ALA A 307 1.12 16.05 15.52
N ALA A 308 2.00 16.56 16.38
CA ALA A 308 3.04 17.51 15.99
C ALA A 308 4.04 16.91 14.98
N GLU A 309 4.45 15.65 15.18
CA GLU A 309 5.29 14.94 14.20
C GLU A 309 4.59 14.81 12.84
N ALA A 310 3.31 14.46 12.83
CA ALA A 310 2.54 14.35 11.60
C ALA A 310 2.42 15.71 10.86
N GLU A 311 2.30 16.82 11.59
CA GLU A 311 2.34 18.17 10.99
C GLU A 311 3.71 18.54 10.42
N VAL A 312 4.81 18.11 11.05
CA VAL A 312 6.16 18.28 10.48
C VAL A 312 6.27 17.55 9.15
N THR A 313 5.83 16.29 9.09
CA THR A 313 5.80 15.50 7.85
C THR A 313 4.93 16.16 6.77
N ALA A 314 3.74 16.64 7.14
CA ALA A 314 2.82 17.30 6.20
C ALA A 314 3.37 18.63 5.68
N THR A 315 4.05 19.40 6.54
CA THR A 315 4.70 20.66 6.16
C THR A 315 5.85 20.40 5.18
N ALA A 316 6.73 19.45 5.50
CA ALA A 316 7.83 19.07 4.61
C ALA A 316 7.32 18.56 3.25
N MET A 317 6.28 17.72 3.26
CA MET A 317 5.60 17.23 2.05
C MET A 317 5.05 18.38 1.20
N ARG A 318 4.36 19.34 1.83
CA ARG A 318 3.80 20.52 1.16
C ARG A 318 4.90 21.36 0.53
N ASP A 319 5.96 21.65 1.27
CA ASP A 319 7.04 22.53 0.83
C ASP A 319 7.80 21.91 -0.35
N ALA A 320 8.08 20.60 -0.28
CA ALA A 320 8.71 19.86 -1.36
C ALA A 320 7.83 19.82 -2.63
N LEU A 321 6.55 19.49 -2.52
CA LEU A 321 5.65 19.40 -3.68
C LEU A 321 5.27 20.78 -4.25
N ASN A 322 5.49 21.86 -3.50
CA ASN A 322 5.42 23.25 -3.96
C ASN A 322 6.66 23.73 -4.71
N THR A 323 7.69 22.90 -4.82
CA THR A 323 8.83 23.16 -5.69
C THR A 323 8.56 22.53 -7.05
N ASP A 324 8.95 23.23 -8.12
CA ASP A 324 8.87 22.72 -9.48
C ASP A 324 10.09 21.83 -9.75
N SER A 325 9.86 20.74 -10.48
CA SER A 325 10.89 19.74 -10.73
C SER A 325 11.76 20.19 -11.90
N ASP A 326 13.07 20.11 -11.71
CA ASP A 326 14.05 20.34 -12.78
C ASP A 326 14.19 19.05 -13.59
N LEU A 327 13.54 19.02 -14.76
CA LEU A 327 13.48 17.83 -15.62
C LEU A 327 14.41 18.02 -16.82
N ASP A 328 15.25 17.02 -17.09
CA ASP A 328 16.10 16.98 -18.27
C ASP A 328 15.33 16.32 -19.44
N PRO A 329 15.02 17.04 -20.54
CA PRO A 329 14.32 16.47 -21.68
C PRO A 329 15.06 15.28 -22.32
N GLU A 330 16.37 15.16 -22.14
CA GLU A 330 17.14 14.00 -22.61
C GLU A 330 16.70 12.70 -21.92
N ASP A 331 16.15 12.78 -20.70
CA ASP A 331 15.76 11.60 -19.92
C ASP A 331 14.66 10.77 -20.58
N LEU A 332 13.85 11.40 -21.45
CA LEU A 332 12.89 10.71 -22.32
C LEU A 332 13.56 9.65 -23.23
N PHE A 333 14.85 9.81 -23.52
CA PHE A 333 15.63 8.94 -24.41
C PHE A 333 16.77 8.21 -23.67
N ARG A 334 17.29 8.79 -22.58
CA ARG A 334 18.47 8.29 -21.85
C ARG A 334 18.21 6.93 -21.20
N PHE A 335 17.04 6.74 -20.59
CA PHE A 335 16.77 5.58 -19.72
C PHE A 335 15.90 4.49 -20.36
N VAL A 336 15.63 4.56 -21.67
CA VAL A 336 14.83 3.55 -22.39
C VAL A 336 15.57 2.20 -22.49
N HIS A 337 16.88 2.24 -22.71
CA HIS A 337 17.77 1.08 -22.79
C HIS A 337 19.08 1.33 -22.04
N GLN A 338 19.84 0.29 -21.70
CA GLN A 338 21.17 0.43 -21.10
C GLN A 338 22.12 1.25 -22.01
N THR A 339 21.97 1.12 -23.33
CA THR A 339 22.69 1.91 -24.32
C THR A 339 21.68 2.45 -25.32
N ARG A 340 21.74 3.77 -25.55
CA ARG A 340 20.86 4.45 -26.51
C ARG A 340 21.05 3.87 -27.90
N THR A 341 19.95 3.54 -28.58
CA THR A 341 19.96 3.05 -29.96
C THR A 341 20.19 4.21 -30.94
N PRO A 342 20.65 3.94 -32.17
CA PRO A 342 20.79 4.98 -33.19
C PRO A 342 19.48 5.76 -33.44
N GLN A 343 18.33 5.08 -33.42
CA GLN A 343 17.03 5.73 -33.62
C GLN A 343 16.64 6.67 -32.46
N LEU A 344 16.92 6.27 -31.22
CA LEU A 344 16.68 7.13 -30.05
C LEU A 344 17.65 8.32 -30.02
N GLU A 345 18.87 8.14 -30.52
CA GLU A 345 19.82 9.24 -30.69
C GLU A 345 19.33 10.23 -31.76
N GLU A 346 18.86 9.76 -32.91
CA GLU A 346 18.26 10.62 -33.95
C GLU A 346 17.08 11.43 -33.40
N GLN A 347 16.19 10.79 -32.62
CA GLN A 347 15.05 11.46 -31.99
C GLN A 347 15.48 12.48 -30.93
N TRP A 348 16.46 12.14 -30.10
CA TRP A 348 17.02 13.08 -29.12
C TRP A 348 17.64 14.30 -29.83
N GLN A 349 18.41 14.09 -30.89
CA GLN A 349 19.01 15.18 -31.67
C GLN A 349 17.93 16.08 -32.27
N MET A 350 16.83 15.51 -32.77
CA MET A 350 15.70 16.27 -33.28
C MET A 350 15.08 17.17 -32.18
N LEU A 351 14.80 16.63 -31.00
CA LEU A 351 14.24 17.41 -29.88
C LEU A 351 15.23 18.49 -29.40
N ARG A 352 16.51 18.12 -29.24
CA ARG A 352 17.55 19.06 -28.81
C ARG A 352 17.66 20.26 -29.74
N SER A 353 17.67 20.03 -31.06
CA SER A 353 17.69 21.11 -32.06
C SER A 353 16.41 21.96 -32.05
N GLU A 354 15.26 21.42 -31.64
CA GLU A 354 14.04 22.21 -31.45
C GLU A 354 14.11 23.10 -30.20
N ILE A 355 14.62 22.56 -29.09
CA ILE A 355 14.84 23.29 -27.84
C ILE A 355 15.81 24.47 -28.07
N GLU A 356 16.96 24.21 -28.72
CA GLU A 356 17.97 25.23 -29.03
C GLU A 356 17.38 26.38 -29.86
N ARG A 357 16.67 26.08 -30.97
CA ARG A 357 16.01 27.10 -31.80
C ARG A 357 14.96 27.92 -31.05
N THR A 358 14.24 27.28 -30.12
CA THR A 358 13.21 27.95 -29.30
C THR A 358 13.84 28.93 -28.31
N HIS A 359 14.95 28.54 -27.67
CA HIS A 359 15.70 29.43 -26.79
C HIS A 359 16.31 30.62 -27.54
N GLU A 360 16.87 30.41 -28.73
CA GLU A 360 17.40 31.49 -29.57
C GLU A 360 16.30 32.49 -29.98
N SER A 361 15.12 31.98 -30.35
CA SER A 361 13.97 32.80 -30.74
C SER A 361 13.40 33.61 -29.57
N ALA A 362 13.41 33.06 -28.35
CA ALA A 362 12.99 33.75 -27.13
C ALA A 362 14.01 34.78 -26.63
N GLY A 363 15.31 34.55 -26.87
CA GLY A 363 16.41 35.46 -26.53
C GLY A 363 16.52 36.68 -27.46
N GLY A 364 16.04 36.58 -28.70
CA GLY A 364 16.06 37.67 -29.69
C GLY A 364 14.92 38.70 -29.59
N ALA A 365 13.98 38.53 -28.66
CA ALA A 365 12.82 39.41 -28.48
C ALA A 365 12.98 40.44 -27.33
N ARG A 366 14.21 40.77 -26.93
CA ARG A 366 14.52 41.80 -25.93
C ARG A 366 15.11 43.06 -26.53
#